data_AF-A0A428YR35-F1
#
_entry.id   AF-A0A428YR35-F1
#
_cell.length_a   1.000
_cell.length_b   1.000
_cell.length_c   1.000
_cell.angle_alpha   90.00
_cell.angle_beta   90.00
_cell.angle_gamma   90.00
#
_symmetry.space_group_name_H-M   'P 1'
#
loop_
_entity.id
_entity.type
_entity.pdbx_description
1 polymer ?
#
loop_
_entity_poly.entity_id
_entity_poly.type
_entity_poly.pdbx_seq_one_letter_code
_entity_poly.pdbx_strand_id
1 'polypeptide(L)'
;MVALFEGHGGLYSMLQEADAGRARMFLPAVAVAEAETMLRAGYDGWGMLLFAAGVEVIRLDQSTAIELGNRQGPLGARHAMHEARAIGVAVVTRSPGDYAGLPGALTIV
;
A
#
# COMPACT_ATOMS: atom_id res chain seq x y z
N MET A 1 -3.49 -1.35 4.57
CA MET A 1 -4.16 -2.51 3.96
C MET A 1 -5.17 -3.15 4.90
N VAL A 2 -4.76 -3.61 6.10
CA VAL A 2 -5.69 -4.18 7.11
C VAL A 2 -6.93 -3.31 7.34
N ALA A 3 -6.74 -2.01 7.54
CA ALA A 3 -7.86 -1.07 7.75
C ALA A 3 -8.88 -1.00 6.61
N LEU A 4 -8.49 -1.34 5.38
CA LEU A 4 -9.41 -1.41 4.26
C LEU A 4 -10.33 -2.64 4.38
N PHE A 5 -9.82 -3.77 4.88
CA PHE A 5 -10.68 -4.92 5.24
C PHE A 5 -11.56 -4.65 6.46
N GLU A 6 -11.16 -3.74 7.34
CA GLU A 6 -11.94 -3.35 8.54
C GLU A 6 -13.08 -2.36 8.25
N GLY A 7 -13.34 -1.99 6.99
CA GLY A 7 -14.46 -1.08 6.69
C GLY A 7 -14.11 0.41 6.79
N HIS A 8 -12.84 0.81 6.79
CA HIS A 8 -12.48 2.21 7.01
C HIS A 8 -13.01 3.13 5.90
N GLY A 9 -13.97 3.99 6.24
CA GLY A 9 -14.74 4.79 5.26
C GLY A 9 -13.88 5.59 4.29
N GLY A 10 -12.87 6.30 4.78
CA GLY A 10 -11.96 7.07 3.91
C GLY A 10 -11.21 6.21 2.87
N LEU A 11 -10.78 5.00 3.26
CA LEU A 11 -10.09 4.08 2.34
C LEU A 11 -11.05 3.46 1.32
N TYR A 12 -12.30 3.18 1.72
CA TYR A 12 -13.35 2.74 0.80
C TYR A 12 -13.72 3.82 -0.20
N SER A 13 -13.83 5.08 0.22
CA SER A 13 -14.05 6.20 -0.70
C SER A 13 -12.92 6.29 -1.72
N MET A 14 -11.66 6.16 -1.30
CA MET A 14 -10.53 6.12 -2.24
C MET A 14 -10.61 4.95 -3.22
N LEU A 15 -11.02 3.77 -2.75
CA LEU A 15 -11.22 2.60 -3.61
C LEU A 15 -12.34 2.83 -4.62
N GLN A 16 -13.45 3.45 -4.23
CA GLN A 16 -14.54 3.82 -5.13
C GLN A 16 -14.11 4.85 -6.16
N GLU A 17 -13.32 5.85 -5.77
CA GLU A 17 -12.72 6.81 -6.70
C GLU A 17 -11.78 6.12 -7.70
N ALA A 18 -11.00 5.13 -7.24
CA ALA A 18 -10.12 4.35 -8.10
C ALA A 18 -10.91 3.47 -9.08
N ASP A 19 -11.94 2.77 -8.60
CA ASP A 19 -12.80 1.93 -9.44
C ASP A 19 -13.56 2.75 -10.50
N ALA A 20 -13.96 3.97 -10.15
CA ALA A 20 -14.58 4.91 -11.08
C ALA A 20 -13.57 5.63 -12.02
N GLY A 21 -12.28 5.29 -11.95
CA GLY A 21 -11.23 5.87 -12.79
C GLY A 21 -10.86 7.33 -12.46
N ARG A 22 -11.30 7.86 -11.31
CA ARG A 22 -11.00 9.22 -10.84
C ARG A 22 -9.72 9.30 -10.03
N ALA A 23 -9.25 8.18 -9.49
CA ALA A 23 -7.99 8.05 -8.78
C ALA A 23 -7.20 6.82 -9.26
N ARG A 24 -5.91 6.77 -8.91
CA ARG A 24 -5.10 5.55 -9.03
C ARG A 24 -4.58 5.19 -7.65
N MET A 25 -4.70 3.91 -7.30
CA MET A 25 -4.20 3.36 -6.05
C MET A 25 -3.10 2.36 -6.35
N PHE A 26 -1.98 2.51 -5.66
CA PHE A 26 -0.85 1.62 -5.80
C PHE A 26 -0.69 0.82 -4.52
N LEU A 27 -0.68 -0.51 -4.64
CA LEU A 27 -0.54 -1.44 -3.52
C LEU A 27 0.80 -2.15 -3.62
N PRO A 28 1.78 -1.84 -2.77
CA PRO A 28 3.04 -2.55 -2.76
C PRO A 28 2.81 -4.03 -2.42
N ALA A 29 3.30 -4.95 -3.24
CA ALA A 29 3.08 -6.39 -3.09
C ALA A 29 3.53 -6.91 -1.70
N VAL A 30 4.59 -6.33 -1.13
CA VAL A 30 5.04 -6.65 0.22
C VAL A 30 4.00 -6.26 1.28
N ALA A 31 3.39 -5.08 1.15
CA ALA A 31 2.34 -4.65 2.09
C ALA A 31 1.07 -5.51 1.97
N VAL A 32 0.78 -6.03 0.77
CA VAL A 32 -0.29 -7.03 0.54
C VAL A 32 0.06 -8.33 1.27
N ALA A 33 1.28 -8.86 1.11
CA ALA A 33 1.71 -10.10 1.77
C ALA A 33 1.75 -9.97 3.31
N GLU A 34 2.24 -8.85 3.84
CA GLU A 34 2.23 -8.55 5.28
C GLU A 34 0.79 -8.48 5.80
N ALA A 35 -0.11 -7.80 5.09
CA ALA A 35 -1.52 -7.75 5.47
C ALA A 35 -2.20 -9.12 5.39
N GLU A 36 -1.90 -9.93 4.39
CA GLU A 36 -2.44 -11.30 4.29
C GLU A 36 -2.00 -12.19 5.45
N THR A 37 -0.77 -12.01 5.95
CA THR A 37 -0.31 -12.72 7.15
C THR A 37 -1.20 -12.43 8.37
N MET A 38 -1.76 -11.22 8.46
CA MET A 38 -2.66 -10.80 9.54
C MET A 38 -4.12 -11.19 9.27
N LEU A 39 -4.59 -10.99 8.03
CA LEU A 39 -5.99 -11.12 7.66
C LEU A 39 -6.39 -12.57 7.34
N ARG A 40 -5.46 -13.36 6.78
CA ARG A 40 -5.71 -14.71 6.25
C ARG A 40 -6.92 -14.74 5.32
N ALA A 41 -7.04 -13.72 4.47
CA ALA A 41 -8.21 -13.52 3.62
C ALA A 41 -8.24 -14.51 2.45
N GLY A 42 -7.08 -15.07 2.07
CA GLY A 42 -6.95 -15.92 0.91
C GLY A 42 -7.22 -15.17 -0.40
N TYR A 43 -7.00 -15.84 -1.53
CA TYR A 43 -7.11 -15.22 -2.85
C TYR A 43 -8.48 -14.53 -3.09
N ASP A 44 -9.57 -15.20 -2.73
CA ASP A 44 -10.92 -14.69 -2.94
C ASP A 44 -11.22 -13.43 -2.10
N GLY A 45 -10.69 -13.36 -0.88
CA GLY A 45 -10.86 -12.18 -0.02
C GLY A 45 -10.18 -10.93 -0.58
N TRP A 46 -9.14 -11.10 -1.39
CA TRP A 46 -8.47 -10.00 -2.08
C TRP A 46 -9.14 -9.60 -3.40
N GLY A 47 -10.03 -10.42 -3.95
CA GLY A 47 -10.60 -10.23 -5.29
C GLY A 47 -11.20 -8.83 -5.49
N MET A 48 -12.04 -8.36 -4.56
CA MET A 48 -12.67 -7.03 -4.69
C MET A 48 -11.67 -5.87 -4.75
N LEU A 49 -10.51 -6.03 -4.13
CA LEU A 49 -9.45 -5.01 -4.11
C LEU A 49 -8.58 -5.08 -5.35
N LEU A 50 -8.14 -6.28 -5.71
CA LEU A 50 -7.15 -6.48 -6.76
C LEU A 50 -7.75 -6.33 -8.17
N PHE A 51 -9.07 -6.43 -8.31
CA PHE A 51 -9.74 -6.30 -9.60
C PHE A 51 -10.42 -4.94 -9.83
N ALA A 52 -10.33 -4.00 -8.88
CA ALA A 52 -10.82 -2.63 -9.10
C ALA A 52 -9.99 -1.94 -10.18
N ALA A 53 -10.65 -1.24 -11.11
CA ALA A 53 -10.01 -0.78 -12.36
C ALA A 53 -8.83 0.19 -12.16
N GLY A 54 -8.88 1.01 -11.11
CA GLY A 54 -7.82 1.96 -10.76
C GLY A 54 -6.78 1.45 -9.76
N VAL A 55 -6.79 0.16 -9.43
CA VAL A 55 -5.85 -0.43 -8.46
C VAL A 55 -4.73 -1.18 -9.18
N GLU A 56 -3.50 -0.87 -8.82
CA GLU A 56 -2.30 -1.53 -9.35
C GLU A 56 -1.45 -2.08 -8.20
N VAL A 57 -1.06 -3.37 -8.31
CA VAL A 57 -0.11 -3.97 -7.37
C VAL A 57 1.30 -3.78 -7.89
N ILE A 58 2.12 -3.01 -7.16
CA ILE A 58 3.53 -2.80 -7.50
C ILE A 58 4.37 -3.96 -6.96
N ARG A 59 5.09 -4.65 -7.85
CA ARG A 59 5.95 -5.78 -7.50
C ARG A 59 7.27 -5.28 -6.92
N LEU A 60 7.79 -6.00 -5.92
CA LEU A 60 9.15 -5.78 -5.45
C LEU A 60 10.13 -6.43 -6.42
N ASP A 61 10.81 -5.63 -7.24
CA ASP A 61 11.86 -6.12 -8.14
C ASP A 61 13.22 -6.27 -7.43
N GLN A 62 14.20 -6.81 -8.15
CA GLN A 62 15.54 -7.07 -7.62
C GLN A 62 16.29 -5.79 -7.25
N SER A 63 16.23 -4.74 -8.09
CA SER A 63 16.88 -3.45 -7.81
C SER A 63 16.31 -2.82 -6.55
N THR A 64 14.98 -2.72 -6.45
CA THR A 64 14.30 -2.18 -5.29
C THR A 64 14.61 -3.01 -4.04
N ALA A 65 14.61 -4.35 -4.13
CA ALA A 65 14.96 -5.20 -3.00
C ALA A 65 16.38 -4.93 -2.46
N ILE A 66 17.37 -4.77 -3.35
CA ILE A 66 18.77 -4.47 -2.97
C ILE A 66 18.85 -3.10 -2.29
N GLU A 67 18.22 -2.07 -2.87
CA GLU A 67 18.25 -0.72 -2.31
C GLU A 67 17.57 -0.61 -0.94
N LEU A 68 16.48 -1.35 -0.77
CA LEU A 68 15.74 -1.35 0.48
C LEU A 68 16.47 -2.12 1.57
N GLY A 69 17.20 -3.19 1.24
CA GLY A 69 17.84 -4.10 2.19
C GLY A 69 18.64 -3.43 3.31
N ASN A 70 19.27 -2.28 3.04
CA ASN A 70 20.11 -1.55 3.98
C ASN A 70 19.36 -0.48 4.81
N ARG A 71 18.08 -0.23 4.55
CA ARG A 71 17.28 0.79 5.24
C ARG A 71 16.58 0.18 6.46
N GLN A 72 16.42 0.93 7.55
CA GLN A 72 15.67 0.47 8.72
C GLN A 72 14.14 0.55 8.50
N GLY A 73 13.40 -0.26 9.25
CA GLY A 73 11.93 -0.28 9.27
C GLY A 73 11.30 -1.46 8.53
N PRO A 74 9.96 -1.62 8.61
CA PRO A 74 9.23 -2.70 7.94
C PRO A 74 9.46 -2.68 6.42
N LEU A 75 9.57 -3.86 5.80
CA LEU A 75 9.83 -3.94 4.36
C LEU A 75 8.65 -3.36 3.56
N GLY A 76 7.40 -3.61 3.97
CA GLY A 76 6.23 -3.02 3.34
C GLY A 76 6.26 -1.48 3.34
N ALA A 77 6.58 -0.86 4.47
CA ALA A 77 6.70 0.60 4.59
C ALA A 77 7.83 1.18 3.73
N ARG A 78 9.01 0.52 3.75
CA ARG A 78 10.15 0.89 2.92
C ARG A 78 9.84 0.80 1.43
N HIS A 79 9.18 -0.28 1.00
CA HIS A 79 8.75 -0.49 -0.39
C HIS A 79 7.72 0.54 -0.82
N ALA A 80 6.66 0.74 -0.02
CA ALA A 80 5.65 1.77 -0.27
C ALA A 80 6.27 3.15 -0.48
N MET A 81 7.21 3.54 0.39
CA MET A 81 7.88 4.83 0.28
C MET A 81 8.79 4.94 -0.93
N HIS A 82 9.55 3.88 -1.25
CA HIS A 82 10.43 3.88 -2.42
C HIS A 82 9.60 4.12 -3.69
N GLU A 83 8.53 3.33 -3.88
CA GLU A 83 7.67 3.45 -5.04
C GLU A 83 6.95 4.79 -5.08
N ALA A 84 6.42 5.25 -3.95
CA ALA A 84 5.73 6.53 -3.86
C ALA A 84 6.62 7.71 -4.28
N ARG A 85 7.91 7.68 -3.90
CA ARG A 85 8.89 8.68 -4.35
C ARG A 85 9.21 8.56 -5.83
N ALA A 86 9.37 7.34 -6.34
CA ALA A 86 9.69 7.10 -7.75
C ALA A 86 8.59 7.63 -8.67
N ILE A 87 7.31 7.48 -8.28
CA ILE A 87 6.15 7.88 -9.08
C ILE A 87 5.52 9.21 -8.66
N GLY A 88 6.06 9.88 -7.64
CA GLY A 88 5.61 11.21 -7.20
C GLY A 88 4.23 11.23 -6.53
N VAL A 89 3.86 10.17 -5.80
CA VAL A 89 2.57 10.07 -5.08
C VAL A 89 2.78 10.05 -3.57
N ALA A 90 1.70 10.22 -2.81
CA ALA A 90 1.74 10.14 -1.36
C ALA A 90 1.48 8.71 -0.86
N VAL A 91 2.14 8.32 0.24
CA VAL A 91 1.79 7.11 0.97
C VAL A 91 0.65 7.41 1.92
N VAL A 92 -0.33 6.51 1.96
CA VAL A 92 -1.52 6.64 2.79
C VAL A 92 -1.46 5.59 3.90
N THR A 93 -1.33 6.02 5.15
CA THR A 93 -1.08 5.11 6.29
C THR A 93 -1.84 5.49 7.56
N ARG A 94 -2.17 4.48 8.38
CA ARG A 94 -2.65 4.64 9.77
C ARG A 94 -1.55 4.50 10.81
N SER A 95 -0.35 4.07 10.39
CA SER A 95 0.81 3.89 11.24
C SER A 95 1.93 4.82 10.77
N PRO A 96 1.82 6.15 10.94
CA PRO A 96 2.84 7.08 10.47
C PRO A 96 4.21 6.84 11.12
N GLY A 97 4.24 6.25 12.33
CA GLY A 97 5.47 5.86 13.02
C GLY A 97 6.33 4.87 12.23
N ASP A 98 5.72 3.97 11.46
CA ASP A 98 6.44 3.00 10.61
C ASP A 98 7.17 3.67 9.43
N TYR A 99 6.83 4.94 9.17
CA TYR A 99 7.41 5.78 8.13
C TYR A 99 8.25 6.92 8.73
N ALA A 100 8.50 6.93 10.05
CA ALA A 100 9.32 7.95 10.68
C ALA A 100 10.73 8.00 10.05
N GLY A 101 11.19 9.20 9.70
CA GLY A 101 12.44 9.41 8.97
C GLY A 101 12.34 9.23 7.44
N LEU A 102 11.14 8.93 6.92
CA LEU A 102 10.88 8.84 5.49
C LEU A 102 9.96 9.99 5.02
N PRO A 103 10.49 11.06 4.38
CA PRO A 103 9.64 12.12 3.83
C PRO A 103 8.61 11.59 2.81
N GLY A 104 7.36 12.06 2.89
CA GLY A 104 6.28 11.79 1.91
C GLY A 104 5.06 10.99 2.42
N ALA A 105 5.02 10.59 3.69
CA ALA A 105 3.88 9.85 4.25
C ALA A 105 2.74 10.79 4.68
N LEU A 106 1.53 10.57 4.16
CA LEU A 106 0.29 11.18 4.62
C LEU A 106 -0.41 10.22 5.60
N THR A 107 -0.88 10.80 6.71
CA THR A 107 -1.66 10.07 7.72
C THR A 107 -3.15 10.18 7.37
N ILE A 108 -3.86 9.06 7.35
CA ILE A 108 -5.32 9.09 7.44
C ILE A 108 -5.69 9.11 8.92
N VAL A 109 -6.46 10.11 9.32
CA VAL A 109 -7.12 10.20 10.63
C VAL A 109 -8.44 9.43 10.60
#